data_AF-J9H8H7-F1
#
_entry.id   AF-J9H8H7-F1
#
_cell.length_a   1.000
_cell.length_b   1.000
_cell.length_c   1.000
_cell.angle_alpha   90.00
_cell.angle_beta   90.00
_cell.angle_gamma   90.00
#
_symmetry.space_group_name_H-M   'P 1'
#
loop_
_entity.id
_entity.type
_entity.pdbx_description
1 polymer ?
#
loop_
_entity_poly.entity_id
_entity_poly.type
_entity_poly.pdbx_seq_one_letter_code
_entity_poly.pdbx_strand_id
1 'polypeptide(L)' 'LKIRKVPKDEIDRKVHEAAKILDLEHLLDRKPKALSGGQRQRVAMGRAIVRNPKVFLMDEPLSNLD' A
#
# COMPACT_ATOMS: atom_id res chain seq x y z
N LEU A 1 10.61 4.41 -0.99
CA LEU A 1 11.54 3.53 -0.24
C LEU A 1 12.91 3.47 -0.90
N LYS A 2 13.03 3.21 -2.21
CA LYS A 2 14.31 3.31 -2.96
C LYS A 2 15.06 4.65 -2.78
N ILE A 3 14.34 5.77 -2.79
CA ILE A 3 14.92 7.12 -2.59
C ILE A 3 15.50 7.32 -1.18
N ARG A 4 15.02 6.57 -0.18
CA ARG A 4 15.52 6.62 1.20
C ARG A 4 16.66 5.63 1.48
N LYS A 5 17.19 4.96 0.45
CA LYS A 5 18.27 3.95 0.54
C LYS A 5 17.97 2.81 1.54
N VAL A 6 16.70 2.48 1.73
CA VAL A 6 16.29 1.35 2.57
C VAL A 6 16.78 0.03 1.93
N PRO A 7 17.36 -0.91 2.71
CA PRO A 7 17.74 -2.23 2.22
C PRO A 7 16.60 -2.96 1.51
N LYS A 8 16.91 -3.73 0.45
CA LYS A 8 15.89 -4.36 -0.41
C LYS A 8 15.01 -5.36 0.36
N ASP A 9 15.60 -6.14 1.24
CA ASP A 9 14.96 -7.07 2.15
C ASP A 9 13.97 -6.37 3.09
N GLU A 10 14.35 -5.20 3.63
CA GLU A 10 13.46 -4.42 4.49
C GLU A 10 12.30 -3.81 3.70
N ILE A 11 12.54 -3.37 2.45
CA ILE A 11 11.48 -2.92 1.55
C ILE A 11 10.49 -4.04 1.30
N ASP A 12 10.98 -5.22 0.95
CA ASP A 12 10.17 -6.38 0.62
C ASP A 12 9.28 -6.78 1.79
N ARG A 13 9.88 -6.91 2.99
CA ARG A 13 9.15 -7.20 4.24
C ARG A 13 8.03 -6.19 4.50
N LYS A 14 8.34 -4.89 4.40
CA LYS A 14 7.35 -3.82 4.64
C LYS A 14 6.22 -3.82 3.61
N VAL A 15 6.54 -4.09 2.35
CA VAL A 15 5.54 -4.18 1.28
C VAL A 15 4.61 -5.38 1.51
N HIS A 16 5.16 -6.55 1.82
CA HIS A 16 4.37 -7.75 2.13
C HIS A 16 3.48 -7.57 3.35
N GLU A 17 4.00 -6.97 4.44
CA GLU A 17 3.22 -6.69 5.64
C GLU A 17 2.03 -5.76 5.34
N ALA A 18 2.27 -4.66 4.62
CA ALA A 18 1.19 -3.75 4.22
C ALA A 18 0.19 -4.40 3.26
N ALA A 19 0.66 -5.26 2.35
CA ALA A 19 -0.20 -5.98 1.42
C ALA A 19 -1.11 -6.98 2.16
N LYS A 20 -0.60 -7.66 3.18
CA LYS A 20 -1.40 -8.56 4.03
C LYS A 20 -2.48 -7.80 4.80
N ILE A 21 -2.14 -6.67 5.41
CA ILE A 21 -3.10 -5.83 6.17
C ILE A 21 -4.23 -5.33 5.28
N LEU A 22 -3.94 -5.05 4.00
CA LEU A 22 -4.90 -4.47 3.06
C LEU A 22 -5.54 -5.51 2.13
N ASP A 23 -5.28 -6.80 2.32
CA ASP A 23 -5.74 -7.88 1.45
C ASP A 23 -5.38 -7.63 -0.04
N LEU A 24 -4.10 -7.36 -0.29
CA LEU A 24 -3.52 -7.08 -1.60
C LEU A 24 -2.45 -8.09 -2.02
N GLU A 25 -2.15 -9.12 -1.22
CA GLU A 25 -1.08 -10.10 -1.50
C GLU A 25 -1.25 -10.76 -2.88
N HIS A 26 -2.49 -11.10 -3.24
CA HIS A 26 -2.85 -11.69 -4.53
C HIS A 26 -2.77 -10.73 -5.73
N LEU A 27 -2.45 -9.45 -5.49
CA LEU A 27 -2.40 -8.39 -6.49
C LEU A 27 -1.00 -7.78 -6.66
N LEU A 28 0.01 -8.26 -5.94
CA LEU A 28 1.35 -7.67 -5.91
C LEU A 28 2.01 -7.55 -7.30
N ASP A 29 1.78 -8.54 -8.16
CA ASP A 29 2.32 -8.57 -9.53
C ASP A 29 1.46 -7.82 -10.56
N ARG A 30 0.29 -7.32 -10.15
CA ARG A 30 -0.65 -6.63 -11.04
C ARG A 30 -0.23 -5.18 -11.22
N LYS A 31 -0.26 -4.72 -12.48
CA LYS A 31 -0.05 -3.31 -12.80
C LYS A 31 -1.28 -2.47 -12.39
N PRO A 32 -1.12 -1.19 -12.02
CA PRO A 32 -2.23 -0.33 -11.56
C PRO A 32 -3.43 -0.25 -12.51
N LYS A 33 -3.22 -0.38 -13.82
CA LYS A 33 -4.29 -0.38 -14.83
C LYS A 33 -5.23 -1.59 -14.76
N ALA A 34 -4.78 -2.70 -14.15
CA ALA A 34 -5.54 -3.94 -14.00
C ALA A 34 -6.30 -4.04 -12.66
N LEU A 35 -6.22 -3.00 -11.83
CA LEU A 35 -6.86 -2.96 -10.51
C LEU A 35 -8.22 -2.26 -10.60
N SER A 36 -9.18 -2.67 -9.77
CA SER A 36 -10.45 -1.96 -9.56
C SER A 36 -10.24 -0.60 -8.88
N GLY A 37 -11.28 0.24 -8.82
CA GLY A 37 -11.25 1.51 -8.09
C GLY A 37 -10.86 1.33 -6.61
N GLY A 38 -11.57 0.46 -5.90
CA GLY A 38 -11.30 0.15 -4.48
C GLY A 38 -9.92 -0.48 -4.27
N GLN A 39 -9.45 -1.36 -5.16
CA GLN A 39 -8.10 -1.91 -5.09
C GLN A 39 -7.02 -0.80 -5.24
N ARG A 40 -7.22 0.18 -6.13
CA ARG A 40 -6.30 1.32 -6.26
C ARG A 40 -6.30 2.21 -5.02
N GLN A 41 -7.45 2.41 -4.36
CA GLN A 41 -7.51 3.13 -3.09
C GLN A 41 -6.74 2.38 -1.99
N ARG A 42 -6.95 1.07 -1.84
CA ARG A 42 -6.18 0.23 -0.91
C ARG A 42 -4.67 0.32 -1.19
N VAL A 43 -4.23 0.26 -2.45
CA VAL A 43 -2.81 0.45 -2.81
C VAL A 43 -2.30 1.84 -2.40
N ALA A 44 -3.10 2.89 -2.53
CA ALA A 44 -2.73 4.24 -2.08
C ALA A 44 -2.56 4.30 -0.55
N MET A 45 -3.44 3.65 0.21
CA MET A 45 -3.30 3.49 1.66
C MET A 45 -2.03 2.72 2.02
N GLY A 46 -1.77 1.60 1.32
CA GLY A 46 -0.56 0.79 1.54
C GLY A 46 0.72 1.60 1.34
N ARG A 47 0.75 2.46 0.31
CA ARG A 47 1.88 3.38 0.07
C ARG A 47 2.10 4.38 1.20
N ALA A 48 1.05 4.77 1.93
CA ALA A 48 1.17 5.60 3.13
C ALA A 48 1.68 4.78 4.32
N ILE A 49 1.14 3.59 4.54
CA ILE A 49 1.49 2.69 5.67
C ILE A 49 2.98 2.32 5.64
N VAL A 50 3.51 1.91 4.49
CA VAL A 50 4.93 1.50 4.37
C VAL A 50 5.93 2.63 4.66
N ARG A 51 5.48 3.88 4.76
CA ARG A 51 6.33 5.03 5.09
C ARG A 51 6.51 5.25 6.59
N ASN A 52 5.75 4.54 7.43
CA ASN A 52 5.74 4.66 8.89
C ASN A 52 5.72 6.12 9.38
N PRO A 53 4.75 6.95 8.96
CA PRO A 53 4.64 8.32 9.45
C PRO A 53 4.19 8.35 10.91
N LYS A 54 4.52 9.42 11.64
CA LYS A 54 4.07 9.61 13.02
C LYS A 54 2.56 9.81 13.14
N VAL A 55 1.94 10.37 12.11
CA VAL A 55 0.50 10.67 12.05
C VAL A 55 0.02 10.42 10.62
N PHE A 56 -1.17 9.86 10.48
CA PHE A 56 -1.89 9.77 9.22
C PHE A 56 -3.00 10.81 9.21
N LEU A 57 -3.07 11.61 8.13
CA LEU A 57 -4.25 12.41 7.81
C LEU A 57 -4.93 11.74 6.63
N MET A 58 -6.20 11.40 6.80
CA MET A 58 -7.02 10.75 5.77
C MET A 58 -8.29 11.56 5.60
N ASP A 59 -8.64 11.87 4.35
CA ASP A 59 -9.89 12.50 3.98
C ASP A 59 -10.70 11.46 3.20
N GLU A 60 -11.86 11.08 3.73
CA GLU A 60 -12.73 10.02 3.21
C GLU A 60 -12.03 8.70 2.76
N PRO A 61 -11.19 8.06 3.60
CA PRO A 61 -10.38 6.91 3.15
C PRO A 61 -11.18 5.67 2.75
N LEU A 62 -12.47 5.61 3.12
CA LEU A 62 -13.32 4.44 2.97
C LEU A 62 -14.60 4.71 2.15
N SER A 63 -14.76 5.90 1.55
CA SER A 63 -16.03 6.29 0.91
C SER A 63 -16.40 5.46 -0.33
N ASN A 64 -15.49 4.63 -0.84
CA ASN A 64 -15.72 3.73 -1.99
C ASN A 64 -15.28 2.28 -1.71
N LEU A 65 -15.26 1.87 -0.44
CA LEU A 65 -15.07 0.49 -0.02
C LEU A 65 -16.45 -0.12 0.28
N ASP A 66 -17.15 -0.53 -0.78
CA ASP A 66 -18.20 -1.57 -0.70
C ASP A 66 -17.54 -2.96 -0.60
#